data_AF-A0A356X790-F1
#
_entry.id   AF-A0A356X790-F1
#
_cell.length_a   1.000
_cell.length_b   1.000
_cell.length_c   1.000
_cell.angle_alpha   90.00
_cell.angle_beta   90.00
_cell.angle_gamma   90.00
#
_symmetry.space_group_name_H-M   'P 1'
#
loop_
_entity.id
_entity.type
_entity.pdbx_description
1 polymer ?
#
loop_
_entity_poly.entity_id
_entity_poly.type
_entity_poly.pdbx_seq_one_letter_code
_entity_poly.pdbx_strand_id
1 'polypeptide(L)' 'NYAWSQDLKLNDLEYFERQGVNVLVYNNLFTGGFNDEKNAGIEIIHHGVRTAQGGVVRLSNTPEQWDLVPAIPTRTV' A
#
# COMPACT_ATOMS: atom_id res chain seq x y z
N ASN A 1 24.03 9.47 -5.05
CA ASN A 1 22.61 9.16 -4.83
C ASN A 1 22.22 7.98 -5.68
N TYR A 2 22.39 6.76 -5.16
CA TYR A 2 21.81 5.58 -5.78
C TYR A 2 20.40 5.44 -5.23
N ALA A 3 19.38 5.62 -6.07
CA ALA A 3 18.04 5.21 -5.71
C ALA A 3 17.97 3.69 -5.94
N TRP A 4 17.76 2.92 -4.87
CA TRP A 4 17.66 1.45 -4.95
C TRP A 4 16.29 1.00 -5.49
N SER A 5 15.42 1.95 -5.84
CA SER A 5 14.12 1.71 -6.46
C SER A 5 14.23 1.11 -7.85
N GLN A 6 15.32 1.36 -8.57
CA GLN A 6 15.52 0.89 -9.95
C GLN A 6 15.66 -0.64 -10.07
N ASP A 7 15.92 -1.35 -8.96
CA ASP A 7 16.03 -2.81 -8.97
C ASP A 7 14.72 -3.54 -8.62
N LEU A 8 13.69 -2.81 -8.17
CA LEU A 8 12.40 -3.39 -7.84
C LEU A 8 11.70 -3.81 -9.13
N LYS A 9 11.27 -5.07 -9.20
CA LYS A 9 10.55 -5.61 -10.35
C LYS A 9 9.10 -5.85 -10.00
N LEU A 10 8.20 -5.45 -10.87
CA LEU A 10 6.80 -5.85 -10.78
C LEU A 10 6.70 -7.35 -11.11
N ASN A 11 5.99 -8.10 -10.27
CA ASN A 11 5.75 -9.52 -10.47
C ASN A 11 4.31 -9.79 -10.94
N ASP A 12 4.00 -11.08 -11.18
CA ASP A 12 2.68 -11.52 -11.63
C ASP A 12 1.56 -11.32 -10.58
N LEU A 13 1.94 -11.06 -9.32
CA LEU A 13 1.05 -10.72 -8.22
C LEU A 13 0.87 -9.19 -8.07
N GLU A 14 1.38 -8.43 -9.03
CA GLU A 14 1.24 -6.98 -9.16
C GLU A 14 1.79 -6.18 -7.96
N TYR A 15 2.84 -6.67 -7.30
CA TYR A 15 3.62 -5.89 -6.34
C TYR A 15 5.09 -5.86 -6.73
N PHE A 16 5.81 -4.89 -6.19
CA PHE A 16 7.24 -4.71 -6.47
C PHE A 16 8.07 -5.59 -5.55
N GLU A 17 9.01 -6.34 -6.09
CA GLU A 17 9.88 -7.21 -5.31
C GLU A 17 11.34 -7.17 -5.73
N ARG A 18 12.18 -7.51 -4.77
CA ARG A 18 13.59 -7.86 -4.93
C ARG A 18 13.96 -8.79 -3.77
N GLN A 19 15.09 -9.47 -3.86
CA GLN A 19 15.67 -10.19 -2.73
C GLN A 19 15.63 -9.35 -1.44
N GLY A 20 14.92 -9.87 -0.43
CA GLY A 20 14.81 -9.30 0.89
C GLY A 20 13.72 -8.23 1.09
N VAL A 21 13.03 -7.77 0.05
CA VAL A 21 11.98 -6.75 0.19
C VAL A 21 10.83 -6.92 -0.80
N ASN A 22 9.60 -6.82 -0.29
CA ASN A 22 8.38 -6.65 -1.09
C ASN A 22 7.75 -5.30 -0.76
N VAL A 23 7.32 -4.57 -1.78
CA VAL A 23 6.63 -3.28 -1.67
C VAL A 23 5.27 -3.40 -2.34
N LEU A 24 4.23 -3.38 -1.53
CA LEU A 24 2.85 -3.47 -1.95
C LEU A 24 2.25 -2.06 -1.95
N VAL A 25 1.77 -1.60 -3.10
CA VAL A 25 1.21 -0.27 -3.28
C VAL A 25 -0.25 -0.41 -3.71
N TYR A 26 -1.19 -0.02 -2.85
CA TYR A 26 -2.63 -0.22 -3.04
C TYR A 26 -3.03 -1.66 -3.37
N ASN A 27 -2.32 -2.63 -2.78
CA ASN A 27 -2.54 -4.06 -3.05
C ASN A 27 -3.62 -4.68 -2.16
N ASN A 28 -3.91 -4.06 -1.02
CA ASN A 28 -4.88 -4.53 -0.03
C ASN A 28 -6.02 -3.53 0.07
N LEU A 29 -7.22 -4.04 0.37
CA LEU A 29 -8.40 -3.24 0.66
C LEU A 29 -8.59 -3.12 2.17
N PHE A 30 -9.31 -2.08 2.58
CA PHE A 30 -9.79 -1.92 3.95
C PHE A 30 -10.73 -3.08 4.32
N THR A 31 -10.58 -3.62 5.54
CA THR A 31 -11.56 -4.56 6.06
C THR A 31 -12.79 -3.79 6.57
N GLY A 32 -13.99 -4.19 6.15
CA GLY A 32 -15.22 -3.43 6.45
C GLY A 32 -15.63 -3.41 7.93
N GLY A 33 -14.96 -4.19 8.79
CA GLY A 33 -15.24 -4.24 10.23
C GLY A 33 -14.60 -3.09 11.01
N PHE A 34 -13.45 -2.58 10.56
CA PHE A 34 -12.71 -1.48 11.18
C PHE A 34 -12.14 -0.56 10.08
N ASN A 35 -12.96 0.41 9.70
CA ASN A 35 -12.64 1.44 8.69
C ASN A 35 -11.49 2.40 9.11
N ASP A 36 -10.78 2.13 10.21
CA ASP A 36 -9.54 2.84 10.59
C ASP A 36 -8.28 1.98 10.37
N GLU A 37 -8.41 0.76 9.83
CA GLU A 37 -7.26 0.02 9.32
C GLU A 37 -6.71 0.74 8.09
N LYS A 38 -5.85 1.74 8.29
CA LYS A 38 -5.12 2.46 7.23
C LYS A 38 -4.06 1.57 6.59
N ASN A 39 -4.44 0.37 6.16
CA ASN A 39 -3.55 -0.69 5.67
C ASN A 39 -3.48 -0.75 4.14
N ALA A 40 -4.28 0.06 3.46
CA ALA A 40 -4.46 0.01 2.01
C ALA A 40 -3.52 0.93 1.21
N GLY A 41 -2.69 1.74 1.86
CA GLY A 41 -1.77 2.65 1.18
C GLY A 41 -0.52 1.92 0.67
N ILE A 42 0.48 1.80 1.54
CA ILE A 42 1.75 1.12 1.25
C ILE A 42 2.06 0.14 2.36
N GLU A 43 2.53 -1.04 1.97
CA GLU A 43 3.08 -2.06 2.86
C GLU A 43 4.46 -2.49 2.39
N ILE A 44 5.37 -2.67 3.36
CA ILE A 44 6.74 -3.13 3.12
C ILE A 44 6.99 -4.36 3.98
N ILE A 45 7.39 -5.44 3.31
CA ILE A 45 7.78 -6.70 3.94
C ILE A 45 9.27 -6.91 3.72
N HIS A 46 10.05 -6.90 4.79
CA HIS A 46 11.48 -7.22 4.76
C HIS A 46 11.70 -8.64 5.25
N HIS A 47 12.34 -9.48 4.44
CA HIS A 47 12.68 -10.87 4.81
C HIS A 47 11.50 -11.67 5.38
N GLY A 48 10.31 -11.49 4.82
CA GLY A 48 9.08 -12.15 5.28
C GLY A 48 8.40 -11.50 6.50
N VAL A 49 8.96 -10.42 7.05
CA VAL A 49 8.38 -9.67 8.17
C VAL A 49 7.81 -8.35 7.67
N ARG A 50 6.54 -8.08 7.94
CA ARG A 50 5.91 -6.78 7.67
C ARG A 50 6.48 -5.74 8.63
N THR A 51 7.28 -4.81 8.12
CA THR A 51 7.95 -3.79 8.96
C THR A 51 7.31 -2.41 8.85
N ALA A 52 6.61 -2.14 7.75
CA ALA A 52 5.89 -0.89 7.56
C ALA A 52 4.56 -1.15 6.88
N GLN A 53 3.52 -0.48 7.35
CA GLN A 53 2.19 -0.52 6.76
C GLN A 53 1.48 0.78 7.11
N GLY A 54 0.75 1.36 6.15
CA GLY A 54 0.06 2.60 6.43
C GLY A 54 -0.52 3.30 5.22
N GLY A 55 -1.46 4.18 5.52
CA GLY A 55 -1.93 5.24 4.64
C GLY A 55 -3.06 4.85 3.71
N VAL A 56 -3.46 5.85 2.93
CA VAL A 56 -4.45 5.83 1.85
C VAL A 56 -4.32 7.14 1.08
N VAL A 57 -4.54 7.10 -0.23
CA VAL A 57 -4.67 8.33 -1.02
C VAL A 57 -6.14 8.69 -1.16
N ARG A 58 -6.46 9.95 -0.84
CA ARG A 58 -7.78 10.53 -1.01
C ARG A 58 -7.69 11.69 -2.00
N LEU A 59 -8.55 11.69 -3.01
CA LEU A 59 -8.72 12.81 -3.93
C LEU A 59 -9.96 13.63 -3.53
N SER A 60 -10.01 14.00 -2.25
CA SER A 60 -11.07 14.78 -1.62
C SER A 60 -10.45 15.79 -0.66
N ASN A 61 -11.27 16.67 -0.08
CA ASN A 61 -10.84 17.50 1.05
C ASN A 61 -10.29 16.63 2.19
N THR A 62 -9.47 17.24 3.05
CA THR A 62 -8.94 16.59 4.25
C THR A 62 -10.08 15.96 5.05
N PRO A 63 -10.02 14.65 5.35
CA PRO A 63 -11.10 13.96 6.00
C PRO A 63 -11.24 14.36 7.47
N GLU A 64 -12.48 14.36 7.96
CA GLU A 64 -12.83 14.44 9.38
C GLU A 64 -12.59 13.09 10.08
N GLN A 65 -12.58 13.08 11.41
CA GLN A 65 -12.24 11.93 12.24
C GLN A 65 -13.12 10.70 11.97
N TRP A 66 -14.35 10.89 11.48
CA TRP A 66 -15.33 9.84 11.24
C TRP A 66 -15.76 9.74 9.77
N ASP A 67 -15.05 10.40 8.87
CA ASP A 67 -15.32 10.31 7.46
C ASP A 67 -15.17 8.88 6.97
N LEU A 68 -16.08 8.50 6.06
CA LEU A 68 -16.06 7.20 5.42
C LEU A 68 -14.70 6.91 4.77
N VAL A 69 -14.35 5.63 4.78
CA VAL A 69 -13.22 5.14 4.00
C VAL A 69 -13.57 5.24 2.52
N PRO A 70 -12.67 5.81 1.69
CA PRO A 70 -12.90 5.90 0.25
C PRO A 70 -12.87 4.50 -0.38
N ALA A 71 -13.68 4.32 -1.43
CA ALA A 71 -13.52 3.18 -2.31
C ALA A 71 -12.18 3.28 -3.04
N ILE A 72 -11.47 2.16 -3.14
CA ILE A 72 -10.19 2.08 -3.85
C ILE A 72 -10.50 1.77 -5.32
N PRO A 73 -10.16 2.66 -6.26
CA PRO A 73 -10.35 2.40 -7.68
C PRO A 73 -9.38 1.32 -8.18
N THR A 74 -9.65 0.75 -9.34
CA THR A 74 -8.71 -0.14 -10.03
C THR A 74 -7.42 0.62 -10.35
N ARG A 75 -6.27 0.01 -10.04
CA ARG A 75 -4.96 0.53 -10.45
C ARG A 75 -4.56 0.00 -11.83
N THR A 76 -3.72 0.75 -12.53
CA THR A 76 -2.94 0.26 -13.68
C THR A 76 -1.52 0.00 -13.19
N VAL A 77 -0.99 -1.18 -13.48
CA VAL A 77 0.35 -1.63 -13.11
C VAL A 77 1.26 -1.79 -14.32
#